data_AF-A0A7Y0JI81-F1
#
_entry.id   AF-A0A7Y0JI81-F1
#
_cell.length_a   1.000
_cell.length_b   1.000
_cell.length_c   1.000
_cell.angle_alpha   90.00
_cell.angle_beta   90.00
_cell.angle_gamma   90.00
#
_symmetry.space_group_name_H-M   'P 1'
#
loop_
_entity.id
_entity.type
_entity.pdbx_description
1 polymer ?
#
loop_
_entity_poly.entity_id
_entity_poly.type
_entity_poly.pdbx_seq_one_letter_code
_entity_poly.pdbx_strand_id
1 'polypeptide(L)' 'MIRPSVLLFALVISAPALYRYVFDQLDITDVLIRFLIAVPIAAILVAGLRFVTAGYGRADDEKPATTVTPTPLEEK' A
#
# COMPACT_ATOMS: atom_id res chain seq x y z
N MET A 1 5.81 -10.40 -1.83
CA MET A 1 6.62 -9.76 -0.77
C MET A 1 7.40 -8.60 -1.37
N ILE A 2 6.91 -7.37 -1.22
CA ILE A 2 7.71 -6.18 -1.57
C ILE A 2 8.74 -6.00 -0.47
N ARG A 3 10.03 -6.16 -0.81
CA ARG A 3 11.11 -5.98 0.15
C ARG A 3 11.25 -4.48 0.47
N PRO A 4 11.35 -4.07 1.75
CA PRO A 4 11.48 -2.65 2.13
C PRO A 4 12.64 -1.95 1.43
N SER A 5 13.72 -2.68 1.15
CA SER A 5 14.89 -2.20 0.42
C SER A 5 14.57 -1.72 -1.00
N VAL A 6 13.56 -2.30 -1.66
CA VAL A 6 13.15 -1.89 -3.02
C VAL A 6 12.46 -0.53 -2.98
N LEU A 7 11.67 -0.25 -1.93
CA LEU A 7 11.03 1.04 -1.75
C LEU A 7 12.05 2.14 -1.43
N LEU A 8 13.04 1.86 -0.58
CA LEU A 8 14.14 2.79 -0.33
C LEU A 8 14.97 3.05 -1.58
N PHE A 9 15.22 2.02 -2.39
CA PHE A 9 15.96 2.19 -3.63
C PHE A 9 15.18 3.02 -4.67
N ALA A 10 13.88 2.74 -4.83
CA ALA A 10 13.00 3.53 -5.67
C ALA A 10 12.93 5.00 -5.21
N LEU A 11 12.89 5.23 -3.89
CA LEU A 11 12.91 6.57 -3.30
C LEU A 11 14.21 7.32 -3.62
N VAL A 12 15.37 6.64 -3.51
CA VAL A 12 16.67 7.24 -3.85
C VAL A 12 16.77 7.57 -5.34
N ILE A 13 16.27 6.69 -6.22
CA ILE A 13 16.23 6.97 -7.66
C ILE A 13 15.29 8.13 -7.99
N SER A 14 14.17 8.28 -7.28
CA SER A 14 13.24 9.40 -7.49
C SER A 14 13.66 10.68 -6.77
N ALA A 15 14.69 10.66 -5.92
CA ALA A 15 15.11 11.80 -5.10
C ALA A 15 15.50 13.06 -5.91
N PRO A 16 16.21 12.98 -7.07
CA PRO A 16 16.53 14.17 -7.87
C PRO A 16 15.28 14.86 -8.44
N ALA A 17 14.28 14.07 -8.86
CA ALA A 17 13.00 14.58 -9.32
C ALA A 17 12.20 15.22 -8.18
N LEU A 18 12.25 14.62 -6.98
CA LEU A 18 11.63 15.16 -5.77
C LEU A 18 12.29 16.48 -5.35
N TYR A 19 13.60 16.58 -5.44
CA TYR A 19 14.36 17.79 -5.10
C TYR A 19 14.01 18.95 -6.04
N ARG A 20 14.00 18.72 -7.36
CA ARG A 20 13.59 19.76 -8.33
C ARG A 20 12.14 20.19 -8.15
N TYR A 21 11.28 19.26 -7.76
CA TYR A 21 9.87 19.54 -7.51
C TYR A 21 9.62 20.48 -6.32
N VAL A 22 10.44 20.38 -5.25
CA VAL A 22 10.27 21.14 -4.01
C VAL A 22 10.96 22.52 -4.04
N PHE A 23 12.10 22.63 -4.75
CA PHE A 23 12.96 23.81 -4.67
C PHE A 23 12.87 24.79 -5.84
N ASP A 24 12.16 24.46 -6.93
CA ASP A 24 11.84 25.47 -7.96
C ASP A 24 10.76 26.42 -7.43
N GLN A 25 10.91 27.73 -7.69
CA GLN A 25 10.01 28.79 -7.24
C GLN A 25 8.55 28.46 -7.59
N LEU A 26 7.77 28.08 -6.58
CA LEU A 26 6.38 27.66 -6.74
C LEU A 26 5.49 28.89 -6.88
N ASP A 27 5.25 29.28 -8.13
CA ASP A 27 4.10 30.09 -8.49
C ASP A 27 2.83 29.37 -7.99
N ILE A 28 1.93 30.11 -7.34
CA ILE A 28 0.65 29.59 -6.80
C ILE A 28 -0.15 28.89 -7.90
N THR A 29 -0.04 29.37 -9.14
CA THR A 29 -0.67 28.75 -10.31
C THR A 29 -0.09 27.36 -10.58
N ASP A 30 1.23 27.20 -10.47
CA ASP A 30 1.91 25.93 -10.73
C ASP A 30 1.60 24.90 -9.62
N VAL A 31 1.46 25.35 -8.37
CA VAL A 31 0.97 24.52 -7.25
C VAL A 31 -0.43 23.98 -7.54
N LEU A 32 -1.35 24.86 -7.96
CA LEU A 32 -2.73 24.49 -8.25
C LEU A 32 -2.81 23.46 -9.38
N ILE A 33 -2.06 23.67 -10.46
CA ILE A 33 -2.01 22.76 -11.61
C ILE A 33 -1.47 21.39 -11.17
N ARG A 34 -0.35 21.35 -10.45
CA ARG A 34 0.25 20.10 -9.96
C ARG A 34 -0.70 19.37 -9.01
N PHE A 35 -1.41 20.08 -8.13
CA PHE A 35 -2.40 19.48 -7.23
C PHE A 35 -3.57 18.86 -8.00
N LEU A 36 -4.15 19.58 -8.96
CA LEU A 36 -5.26 19.09 -9.79
C LEU A 36 -4.89 17.84 -10.60
N ILE A 37 -3.62 17.70 -11.01
CA ILE A 37 -3.13 16.53 -11.73
C ILE A 37 -2.74 15.39 -10.76
N ALA A 38 -2.15 15.70 -9.60
CA ALA A 38 -1.68 14.71 -8.64
C ALA A 38 -2.83 13.93 -7.99
N VAL A 39 -3.95 14.59 -7.67
CA VAL A 39 -5.13 13.95 -7.04
C VAL A 39 -5.70 12.80 -7.88
N PRO A 40 -6.03 12.96 -9.18
CA PRO A 40 -6.53 11.85 -9.98
C PRO A 40 -5.49 10.75 -10.18
N ILE A 41 -4.21 11.08 -10.33
CA ILE A 41 -3.14 10.08 -10.41
C ILE A 41 -3.10 9.25 -9.13
N ALA A 42 -3.13 9.89 -7.96
CA ALA A 42 -3.14 9.20 -6.67
C ALA A 42 -4.36 8.27 -6.54
N ALA A 43 -5.54 8.72 -6.98
CA ALA A 43 -6.75 7.89 -6.98
C ALA A 43 -6.57 6.62 -7.84
N ILE A 44 -6.00 6.75 -9.04
CA ILE A 44 -5.71 5.62 -9.93
C ILE A 44 -4.69 4.67 -9.30
N LEU A 45 -3.61 5.19 -8.72
CA LEU A 45 -2.58 4.39 -8.09
C LEU A 45 -3.11 3.63 -6.87
N VAL A 46 -3.93 4.27 -6.03
CA VAL A 46 -4.57 3.62 -4.88
C VAL A 46 -5.57 2.57 -5.33
N ALA A 47 -6.35 2.85 -6.38
CA ALA A 47 -7.27 1.86 -6.96
C ALA A 47 -6.50 0.65 -7.52
N GLY A 48 -5.41 0.89 -8.25
CA GLY A 48 -4.53 -0.17 -8.77
C GLY A 48 -3.89 -0.98 -7.65
N LEU A 49 -3.41 -0.32 -6.60
CA LEU A 49 -2.86 -1.01 -5.43
C LEU A 49 -3.92 -1.88 -4.75
N ARG A 50 -5.13 -1.35 -4.52
CA ARG A 50 -6.26 -2.12 -3.96
C ARG A 50 -6.65 -3.29 -4.85
N PHE A 51 -6.62 -3.12 -6.17
CA PHE A 51 -6.90 -4.18 -7.12
C PHE A 51 -5.88 -5.32 -7.01
N VAL A 52 -4.58 -5.00 -6.92
CA VAL A 52 -3.51 -5.99 -6.76
C VAL A 52 -3.58 -6.68 -5.39
N THR A 53 -3.87 -5.95 -4.31
CA THR A 53 -3.92 -6.50 -2.95
C THR A 53 -5.22 -7.22 -2.62
N ALA A 54 -6.32 -6.97 -3.35
CA ALA A 54 -7.60 -7.66 -3.16
C ALA A 54 -7.48 -9.19 -3.32
N GLY A 55 -6.57 -9.67 -4.16
CA GLY A 55 -6.29 -11.10 -4.32
C GLY A 55 -5.54 -11.74 -3.14
N TYR A 56 -4.89 -10.94 -2.28
CA TYR A 56 -4.11 -11.45 -1.14
C TYR A 56 -4.93 -11.51 0.16
N GLY A 57 -5.97 -10.68 0.31
CA GLY A 57 -6.73 -10.54 1.56
C GLY A 57 -7.84 -11.56 1.79
N ARG A 58 -7.95 -12.64 1.00
CA ARG A 58 -9.10 -13.58 1.06
C ARG A 58 -8.75 -15.03 1.38
N ALA A 59 -7.50 -15.33 1.75
CA ALA A 59 -7.08 -16.72 1.99
C ALA A 59 -6.91 -17.12 3.47
N ASP A 60 -6.83 -16.16 4.41
CA ASP A 60 -6.40 -16.47 5.78
C ASP A 60 -7.46 -16.26 6.88
N ASP A 61 -8.61 -15.63 6.59
CA ASP A 61 -9.67 -15.39 7.58
C ASP A 61 -10.75 -16.48 7.64
N GLU A 62 -10.61 -17.56 6.86
CA GLU A 62 -11.60 -18.66 6.84
C GLU A 62 -10.91 -20.03 6.91
N LYS A 63 -10.03 -20.21 7.90
CA LYS A 63 -9.94 -21.55 8.50
C LYS A 63 -11.05 -21.62 9.54
N PRO A 64 -12.10 -22.45 9.36
CA PRO A 64 -13.04 -22.70 10.43
C PRO A 64 -12.21 -23.19 11.60
N ALA A 65 -12.26 -22.47 12.71
CA ALA A 65 -11.63 -22.90 13.94
C ALA A 65 -12.08 -24.35 14.17
N THR A 66 -11.15 -25.30 14.06
CA THR A 66 -11.45 -26.71 14.30
C THR A 66 -11.98 -26.79 15.73
N THR A 67 -13.30 -26.96 15.86
CA THR A 67 -13.94 -27.17 17.15
C THR A 67 -13.34 -28.46 17.72
N VAL A 68 -12.41 -28.31 18.67
CA VAL A 68 -11.86 -29.45 19.40
C VAL A 68 -12.95 -29.89 20.36
N THR A 69 -13.66 -30.97 20.01
CA THR A 69 -14.53 -31.67 20.96
C THR A 69 -13.62 -32.26 22.04
N PRO A 70 -13.68 -31.80 23.31
CA PRO A 70 -12.88 -32.40 24.35
C PRO A 70 -13.36 -33.84 24.59
N THR A 71 -12.45 -34.81 24.41
CA THR A 71 -12.69 -36.19 24.83
C THR A 71 -12.84 -36.18 26.35
N PRO A 72 -13.95 -36.67 26.92
CA PRO A 72 -14.10 -36.73 28.38
C PRO A 72 -13.06 -37.72 28.90
N LEU A 73 -12.28 -37.29 29.90
CA LEU A 73 -11.38 -38.16 30.65
C LEU A 73 -12.23 -39.27 31.28
N GLU A 74 -12.05 -40.52 30.85
CA GLU A 74 -12.51 -41.66 31.64
C GLU A 74 -11.69 -41.70 32.92
N GLU A 75 -12.34 -41.39 34.03
CA GLU A 75 -11.83 -41.51 35.38
C GLU A 75 -11.85 -43.00 35.76
N LYS A 76 -10.66 -43.57 36.01
CA LYS A 76 -10.52 -44.92 36.59
C LYS A 76 -9.44 -44.92 37.66
#